data_AF-A0A4V2UV91-F1
#
_entry.id   AF-A0A4V2UV91-F1
#
_cell.length_a   1.000
_cell.length_b   1.000
_cell.length_c   1.000
_cell.angle_alpha   90.00
_cell.angle_beta   90.00
_cell.angle_gamma   90.00
#
_symmetry.space_group_name_H-M   'P 1'
#
loop_
_entity.id
_entity.type
_entity.pdbx_description
1 polymer ?
#
loop_
_entity_poly.entity_id
_entity_poly.type
_entity_poly.pdbx_seq_one_letter_code
_entity_poly.pdbx_strand_id
1 'polypeptide(L)'
;MALKFDEEQVKEILMKELGYDDEHAYATVKLLLKNMDEYFQDALDQWLEDRTVPEDLEVKGVSYKMIQESFNSDFIGTLLRLDTVLHKPGAAKSVLKQIERRRFR
;
A
#
# COMPACT_ATOMS: atom_id res chain seq x y z
N MET A 1 10.83 2.53 13.51
CA MET A 1 9.81 2.19 14.53
C MET A 1 8.65 1.48 13.80
N ALA A 2 7.58 1.07 14.49
CA ALA A 2 6.38 0.52 13.84
C ALA A 2 5.36 1.63 13.55
N LEU A 3 4.47 1.40 12.58
CA LEU A 3 3.36 2.32 12.31
C LEU A 3 2.45 2.51 13.53
N LYS A 4 1.78 3.66 13.59
CA LYS A 4 0.81 4.01 14.63
C LYS A 4 -0.49 4.50 14.00
N PHE A 5 -1.58 3.81 14.24
CA PHE A 5 -2.92 4.19 13.80
C PHE A 5 -3.96 3.47 14.67
N ASP A 6 -5.22 3.89 14.59
CA ASP A 6 -6.33 3.19 15.23
C ASP A 6 -6.71 1.94 14.41
N GLU A 7 -6.45 0.76 14.97
CA GLU A 7 -6.69 -0.52 14.30
C GLU A 7 -8.17 -0.74 13.95
N GLU A 8 -9.09 -0.33 14.83
CA GLU A 8 -10.53 -0.50 14.60
C GLU A 8 -11.00 0.45 13.50
N GLN A 9 -10.53 1.70 13.52
CA GLN A 9 -10.80 2.67 12.46
C GLN A 9 -10.33 2.15 11.09
N VAL A 10 -9.09 1.68 10.99
CA VAL A 10 -8.55 1.14 9.73
C VAL A 10 -9.36 -0.07 9.28
N LYS A 11 -9.68 -0.99 10.20
CA LYS A 11 -10.50 -2.17 9.88
C LYS A 11 -11.87 -1.77 9.33
N GLU A 12 -12.54 -0.80 9.95
CA GLU A 12 -13.83 -0.31 9.47
C GLU A 12 -13.75 0.30 8.08
N ILE A 13 -12.72 1.10 7.79
CA ILE A 13 -12.49 1.69 6.47
C ILE A 13 -12.28 0.60 5.42
N LEU A 14 -11.42 -0.39 5.71
CA LEU A 14 -11.17 -1.53 4.81
C LEU A 14 -12.46 -2.26 4.46
N MET A 15 -13.34 -2.49 5.43
CA MET A 15 -14.60 -3.20 5.21
C MET A 15 -15.65 -2.34 4.49
N LYS A 16 -15.89 -1.13 4.98
CA LYS A 16 -16.99 -0.27 4.52
C LYS A 16 -16.69 0.44 3.20
N GLU A 17 -15.45 0.87 3.00
CA GLU A 17 -15.06 1.68 1.84
C GLU A 17 -14.35 0.85 0.77
N LEU A 18 -13.48 -0.08 1.18
CA LEU A 18 -12.71 -0.89 0.24
C LEU A 18 -13.33 -2.28 -0.02
N GLY A 19 -14.41 -2.63 0.68
CA GLY A 19 -15.18 -3.85 0.45
C GLY A 19 -14.48 -5.14 0.90
N TYR A 20 -13.51 -5.05 1.80
CA TYR A 20 -12.83 -6.21 2.36
C TYR A 20 -13.81 -6.96 3.28
N ASP A 21 -13.77 -8.29 3.29
CA ASP A 21 -14.44 -9.04 4.35
C ASP A 21 -13.68 -8.91 5.68
N ASP A 22 -14.32 -9.34 6.77
CA ASP A 22 -13.78 -9.18 8.14
C ASP A 22 -12.40 -9.85 8.32
N GLU A 23 -12.21 -11.04 7.72
CA GLU A 23 -10.96 -11.79 7.82
C GLU A 23 -9.83 -11.09 7.06
N HIS A 24 -10.11 -10.66 5.82
CA HIS A 24 -9.15 -9.91 5.00
C HIS A 24 -8.81 -8.56 5.62
N ALA A 25 -9.80 -7.83 6.16
CA ALA A 25 -9.56 -6.55 6.83
C ALA A 25 -8.68 -6.74 8.07
N TYR A 26 -9.00 -7.72 8.92
CA TYR A 26 -8.21 -8.05 10.10
C TYR A 26 -6.77 -8.47 9.78
N ALA A 27 -6.60 -9.33 8.78
CA ALA A 27 -5.28 -9.75 8.32
C ALA A 27 -4.46 -8.58 7.79
N THR A 28 -5.10 -7.67 7.05
CA THR A 28 -4.46 -6.47 6.48
C THR A 28 -3.98 -5.52 7.56
N VAL A 29 -4.80 -5.21 8.57
CA VAL A 29 -4.41 -4.38 9.72
C VAL A 29 -3.17 -4.96 10.42
N LYS A 30 -3.16 -6.27 10.67
CA LYS A 30 -1.99 -6.94 11.27
C LYS A 30 -0.74 -6.87 10.40
N LEU A 31 -0.89 -6.98 9.09
CA LEU A 31 0.24 -6.84 8.16
C LEU A 31 0.82 -5.44 8.20
N LEU A 32 -0.03 -4.40 8.22
CA LEU A 32 0.39 -3.00 8.31
C LEU A 32 1.18 -2.76 9.60
N LEU A 33 0.65 -3.15 10.76
CA LEU A 33 1.33 -2.95 12.05
C LEU A 33 2.67 -3.66 12.17
N LYS A 34 2.72 -4.90 11.65
CA LYS A 34 3.88 -5.77 11.87
C LYS A 34 5.02 -5.47 10.91
N ASN A 35 4.70 -5.16 9.66
CA ASN A 35 5.67 -5.24 8.58
C ASN A 35 5.92 -3.90 7.88
N MET A 36 4.99 -2.95 7.95
CA MET A 36 5.12 -1.73 7.15
C MET A 36 6.12 -0.76 7.78
N ASP A 37 7.02 -0.27 6.95
CA ASP A 37 8.04 0.70 7.34
C ASP A 37 7.42 2.05 7.75
N GLU A 38 8.05 2.71 8.72
CA GLU A 38 7.65 4.06 9.17
C GLU A 38 7.75 5.12 8.07
N TYR A 39 8.52 4.85 7.01
CA TYR A 39 8.54 5.65 5.78
C TYR A 39 7.14 5.95 5.23
N PHE A 40 6.18 5.06 5.45
CA PHE A 40 4.81 5.22 4.96
C PHE A 40 3.83 5.84 5.96
N GLN A 41 4.28 6.19 7.17
CA GLN A 41 3.42 6.70 8.23
C GLN A 41 2.66 7.96 7.77
N ASP A 42 3.38 8.96 7.27
CA ASP A 42 2.77 10.23 6.85
C ASP A 42 1.75 10.03 5.71
N ALA A 43 2.06 9.13 4.77
CA ALA A 43 1.16 8.81 3.67
C ALA A 43 -0.11 8.11 4.16
N LEU A 44 0.03 7.17 5.12
CA LEU A 44 -1.09 6.46 5.70
C LEU A 44 -1.96 7.40 6.54
N ASP A 45 -1.36 8.23 7.39
CA ASP A 45 -2.08 9.18 8.24
C ASP A 45 -2.90 10.15 7.41
N GLN A 46 -2.29 10.73 6.38
CA GLN A 46 -2.98 11.63 5.46
C GLN A 46 -4.17 10.93 4.81
N TRP A 47 -3.98 9.71 4.29
CA TRP A 47 -5.07 8.98 3.64
C TRP A 47 -6.18 8.59 4.63
N LEU A 48 -5.85 8.27 5.88
CA LEU A 48 -6.83 7.98 6.92
C LEU A 48 -7.65 9.21 7.32
N GLU A 49 -7.06 10.40 7.26
CA GLU A 49 -7.72 11.67 7.55
C GLU A 49 -8.69 12.09 6.44
N ASP A 50 -8.24 12.15 5.19
CA ASP A 50 -9.01 12.79 4.11
C ASP A 50 -9.00 12.03 2.77
N ARG A 51 -8.47 10.80 2.75
CA ARG A 51 -8.30 9.96 1.55
C ARG A 51 -7.36 10.54 0.51
N THR A 52 -6.59 11.59 0.85
CA THR A 52 -5.56 12.14 -0.03
C THR A 52 -4.44 11.12 -0.20
N VAL A 53 -4.04 10.92 -1.46
CA VAL A 53 -2.91 10.07 -1.84
C VAL A 53 -1.73 10.97 -2.22
N PRO A 54 -0.54 10.81 -1.64
CA PRO A 54 0.61 11.63 -2.02
C PRO A 54 1.02 11.38 -3.47
N GLU A 55 1.07 12.44 -4.29
CA GLU A 55 1.38 12.34 -5.73
C GLU A 55 2.82 11.84 -5.98
N ASP A 56 3.76 12.20 -5.10
CA ASP A 56 5.19 11.93 -5.23
C ASP A 56 5.65 10.67 -4.47
N LEU A 57 4.73 9.83 -4.00
CA LEU A 57 5.10 8.62 -3.27
C LEU A 57 5.82 7.62 -4.18
N GLU A 58 7.14 7.52 -4.01
CA GLU A 58 8.02 6.65 -4.78
C GLU A 58 8.99 5.90 -3.88
N VAL A 59 9.31 4.66 -4.25
CA VAL A 59 10.40 3.88 -3.67
C VAL A 59 11.25 3.26 -4.77
N LYS A 60 12.54 3.61 -4.80
CA LYS A 60 13.55 3.01 -5.71
C LYS A 60 13.11 3.02 -7.19
N GLY A 61 12.57 4.13 -7.69
CA GLY A 61 12.10 4.28 -9.07
C GLY A 61 10.75 3.62 -9.36
N VAL A 62 10.03 3.14 -8.33
CA VAL A 62 8.68 2.61 -8.45
C VAL A 62 7.73 3.55 -7.74
N SER A 63 6.89 4.26 -8.50
CA SER A 63 5.90 5.17 -7.92
C SER A 63 4.61 4.46 -7.54
N TYR A 64 3.88 5.04 -6.58
CA TYR A 64 2.53 4.63 -6.21
C TYR A 64 1.63 4.53 -7.44
N LYS A 65 1.60 5.58 -8.27
CA LYS A 65 0.76 5.67 -9.46
C LYS A 65 1.06 4.54 -10.47
N MET A 66 2.34 4.21 -10.66
CA MET A 66 2.74 3.09 -11.53
C MET A 66 2.12 1.76 -11.06
N ILE A 67 2.11 1.51 -9.76
CA ILE A 67 1.52 0.29 -9.19
C ILE A 67 -0.01 0.35 -9.28
N GLN A 68 -0.63 1.44 -8.80
CA GLN A 68 -2.07 1.61 -8.77
C GLN A 68 -2.69 1.37 -10.15
N GLU A 69 -2.20 2.05 -11.18
CA GLU A 69 -2.72 1.94 -12.54
C GLU A 69 -2.49 0.56 -13.15
N SER A 70 -1.31 -0.03 -12.93
CA SER A 70 -0.95 -1.32 -13.54
C SER A 70 -1.61 -2.51 -12.87
N PHE A 71 -1.92 -2.40 -11.57
CA PHE A 71 -2.48 -3.48 -10.77
C PHE A 71 -3.95 -3.29 -10.42
N ASN A 72 -4.53 -2.12 -10.71
CA ASN A 72 -5.88 -1.72 -10.28
C ASN A 72 -6.07 -1.98 -8.78
N SER A 73 -5.06 -1.61 -7.99
CA SER A 73 -5.04 -1.81 -6.54
C SER A 73 -5.56 -0.59 -5.81
N ASP A 74 -6.22 -0.81 -4.67
CA ASP A 74 -6.55 0.24 -3.72
C ASP A 74 -5.30 0.82 -3.04
N PHE A 75 -5.48 1.85 -2.22
CA PHE A 75 -4.39 2.54 -1.53
C PHE A 75 -3.57 1.62 -0.63
N ILE A 76 -4.22 0.80 0.19
CA ILE A 76 -3.56 -0.10 1.14
C ILE A 76 -2.79 -1.21 0.41
N GLY A 77 -3.41 -1.81 -0.60
CA GLY A 77 -2.75 -2.82 -1.46
C GLY A 77 -1.56 -2.25 -2.22
N THR A 78 -1.61 -0.97 -2.61
CA THR A 78 -0.50 -0.29 -3.28
C THR A 78 0.64 0.00 -2.31
N LEU A 79 0.33 0.51 -1.12
CA LEU A 79 1.29 0.75 -0.04
C LEU A 79 2.07 -0.51 0.34
N LEU A 80 1.38 -1.64 0.55
CA LEU A 80 2.03 -2.93 0.89
C LEU A 80 3.02 -3.40 -0.19
N ARG A 81 2.77 -3.07 -1.46
CA ARG A 81 3.68 -3.38 -2.55
C ARG A 81 4.90 -2.45 -2.57
N LEU A 82 4.72 -1.16 -2.30
CA LEU A 82 5.84 -0.22 -2.14
C LEU A 82 6.72 -0.60 -0.95
N ASP A 83 6.12 -1.04 0.15
CA ASP A 83 6.83 -1.57 1.31
C ASP A 83 7.67 -2.79 0.96
N THR A 84 7.10 -3.73 0.19
CA THR A 84 7.86 -4.86 -0.36
C THR A 84 9.05 -4.39 -1.21
N VAL A 85 8.88 -3.33 -2.01
CA VAL A 85 9.96 -2.73 -2.81
C VAL A 85 11.05 -2.10 -1.94
N LEU A 86 10.65 -1.46 -0.82
CA LEU A 86 11.55 -0.85 0.15
C LEU A 86 12.45 -1.91 0.80
N HIS A 87 11.89 -3.03 1.25
CA HIS A 87 12.63 -4.02 2.03
C HIS A 87 13.30 -5.14 1.23
N LYS A 88 12.68 -5.61 0.14
CA LYS A 88 13.14 -6.82 -0.54
C LYS A 88 14.09 -6.49 -1.69
N PRO A 89 15.35 -6.97 -1.64
CA PRO A 89 16.28 -6.83 -2.77
C PRO A 89 15.68 -7.41 -4.06
N GLY A 90 15.76 -6.65 -5.16
CA GLY A 90 15.22 -7.05 -6.46
C GLY A 90 13.70 -6.96 -6.61
N ALA A 91 12.95 -6.55 -5.57
CA ALA A 91 11.51 -6.35 -5.69
C ALA A 91 11.15 -5.22 -6.65
N ALA A 92 11.88 -4.09 -6.63
CA ALA A 92 11.70 -2.99 -7.59
C ALA A 92 11.74 -3.50 -9.04
N LYS A 93 12.82 -4.21 -9.41
CA LYS A 93 12.99 -4.82 -10.75
C LYS A 93 11.87 -5.80 -11.09
N SER A 94 11.43 -6.58 -10.10
CA SER A 94 10.36 -7.56 -10.29
C SER A 94 9.00 -6.90 -10.53
N VAL A 95 8.70 -5.81 -9.82
CA VAL A 95 7.48 -5.02 -9.99
C VAL A 95 7.49 -4.33 -11.36
N LEU A 96 8.59 -3.64 -11.71
CA LEU A 96 8.72 -2.99 -13.01
C LEU A 96 8.55 -3.96 -14.18
N LYS A 97 9.16 -5.15 -14.12
CA LYS A 97 8.98 -6.20 -15.14
C LYS A 97 7.53 -6.68 -15.25
N GLN A 98 6.78 -6.73 -14.15
CA GLN A 98 5.36 -7.07 -14.17
C GLN A 98 4.52 -5.95 -14.81
N ILE A 99 4.83 -4.69 -14.49
CA ILE A 99 4.19 -3.51 -15.07
C ILE A 99 4.39 -3.48 -16.59
N GLU A 100 5.63 -3.65 -17.05
CA GLU A 100 5.95 -3.73 -18.49
C GLU A 100 5.11 -4.79 -19.20
N ARG A 101 5.04 -6.01 -18.65
CA ARG A 101 4.24 -7.10 -19.24
C ARG A 101 2.76 -6.80 -19.33
N ARG A 102 2.22 -5.97 -18.43
CA ARG A 102 0.80 -5.58 -18.43
C ARG A 102 0.51 -4.45 -19.42
N ARG A 103 1.46 -3.54 -19.65
CA ARG A 103 1.32 -2.46 -20.65
C ARG A 103 1.24 -2.95 -22.10
N PHE A 104 1.73 -4.16 -22.38
CA PHE A 104 1.71 -4.77 -23.72
C PHE A 104 0.62 -5.85 -23.88
N ARG A 105 -0.38 -5.89 -23.00
CA ARG A 105 -1.60 -6.71 -23.14
C ARG A 105 -2.79 -5.82 -23.43
#